data_AF-A0AAF0DTM3-F1
#
_entry.id   AF-A0AAF0DTM3-F1
#
_cell.length_a   1.000
_cell.length_b   1.000
_cell.length_c   1.000
_cell.angle_alpha   90.00
_cell.angle_beta   90.00
_cell.angle_gamma   90.00
#
_symmetry.space_group_name_H-M   'P 1'
#
loop_
_entity.id
_entity.type
_entity.pdbx_description
1 polymer ?
#
loop_
_entity_poly.entity_id
_entity_poly.type
_entity_poly.pdbx_seq_one_letter_code
_entity_poly.pdbx_strand_id
1 'polypeptide(L)'
;MAQVNPVLALVSRADSLANGFNNVYQQTLPAVDALAPLHPDDPQCEPLLQVLRDGLTAMEGHTEQMVNMLYEVDVYLAPSATQSAAGFNPQEALSHVSDLFHSYQAELLAKREALADYTCEDITPQQFAAQWRTLDEVQAGRKQEMDDLADLLAQFG
;
A
#
# COMPACT_ATOMS: atom_id res chain seq x y z
N MET A 1 18.57 -18.15 -23.59
CA MET A 1 17.94 -17.79 -22.31
C MET A 1 16.98 -16.65 -22.60
N ALA A 2 15.69 -16.82 -22.38
CA ALA A 2 14.71 -15.78 -22.68
C ALA A 2 15.00 -14.58 -21.76
N GLN A 3 15.25 -13.42 -22.36
CA GLN A 3 15.51 -12.17 -21.65
C GLN A 3 14.20 -11.79 -20.95
N VAL A 4 14.13 -11.97 -19.63
CA VAL A 4 12.96 -11.61 -18.84
C VAL A 4 12.77 -10.10 -18.97
N ASN A 5 11.58 -9.66 -19.40
CA ASN A 5 11.28 -8.25 -19.53
C ASN A 5 11.41 -7.60 -18.13
N PRO A 6 12.35 -6.67 -17.92
CA PRO A 6 12.61 -6.08 -16.60
C PRO A 6 11.38 -5.35 -16.05
N VAL A 7 10.54 -4.79 -16.92
CA VAL A 7 9.29 -4.11 -16.52
C VAL A 7 8.26 -5.13 -16.01
N LEU A 8 8.13 -6.30 -16.64
CA LEU A 8 7.21 -7.33 -16.14
C LEU A 8 7.67 -7.91 -14.80
N ALA A 9 8.98 -8.07 -14.60
CA ALA A 9 9.53 -8.49 -13.32
C ALA A 9 9.29 -7.44 -12.23
N LEU A 10 9.42 -6.15 -12.57
CA LEU A 10 9.10 -5.03 -11.70
C LEU A 10 7.64 -5.07 -11.25
N VAL A 11 6.70 -5.05 -12.20
CA VAL A 11 5.25 -5.05 -11.91
C VAL A 11 4.87 -6.27 -11.07
N SER A 12 5.36 -7.46 -11.42
CA SER A 12 5.07 -8.67 -10.64
C SER A 12 5.58 -8.60 -9.19
N ARG A 13 6.72 -7.93 -8.95
CA ARG A 13 7.24 -7.72 -7.59
C ARG A 13 6.41 -6.67 -6.84
N ALA A 14 6.02 -5.58 -7.49
CA ALA A 14 5.10 -4.58 -6.92
C ALA A 14 3.78 -5.22 -6.48
N ASP A 15 3.17 -6.03 -7.35
CA ASP A 15 1.94 -6.77 -7.06
C ASP A 15 2.09 -7.71 -5.86
N SER A 16 3.22 -8.42 -5.79
CA SER A 16 3.51 -9.34 -4.68
C SER A 16 3.60 -8.59 -3.34
N LEU A 17 4.22 -7.42 -3.32
CA LEU A 17 4.33 -6.57 -2.14
C LEU A 17 2.97 -5.97 -1.75
N ALA A 18 2.20 -5.49 -2.73
CA ALA A 18 0.85 -4.95 -2.52
C ALA A 18 -0.10 -6.00 -1.94
N ASN A 19 -0.02 -7.24 -2.44
CA ASN A 19 -0.76 -8.37 -1.89
C ASN A 19 -0.29 -8.76 -0.49
N GLY A 20 1.01 -8.68 -0.22
CA GLY A 20 1.57 -8.87 1.12
C GLY A 20 1.00 -7.89 2.14
N PHE A 21 1.05 -6.60 1.83
CA PHE A 21 0.45 -5.54 2.64
C PHE A 21 -1.04 -5.81 2.89
N ASN A 22 -1.81 -6.09 1.83
CA ASN A 22 -3.25 -6.36 1.94
C ASN A 22 -3.55 -7.58 2.81
N ASN A 23 -2.75 -8.65 2.71
CA ASN A 23 -2.94 -9.85 3.51
C ASN A 23 -2.70 -9.56 5.00
N VAL A 24 -1.60 -8.86 5.33
CA VAL A 24 -1.34 -8.43 6.71
C VAL A 24 -2.47 -7.56 7.24
N TYR A 25 -2.91 -6.57 6.44
CA TYR A 25 -4.04 -5.73 6.78
C TYR A 25 -5.30 -6.56 7.11
N GLN A 26 -5.67 -7.53 6.27
CA GLN A 26 -6.83 -8.39 6.49
C GLN A 26 -6.72 -9.20 7.80
N GLN A 27 -5.51 -9.58 8.21
CA GLN A 27 -5.28 -10.29 9.48
C GLN A 27 -5.51 -9.40 10.71
N THR A 28 -5.47 -8.07 10.56
CA THR A 28 -5.76 -7.13 11.65
C THR A 28 -7.26 -6.93 11.90
N LEU A 29 -8.11 -7.17 10.90
CA LEU A 29 -9.55 -6.88 10.97
C LEU A 29 -10.28 -7.61 12.10
N PRO A 30 -10.03 -8.91 12.38
CA PRO A 30 -10.67 -9.59 13.50
C PRO A 30 -10.35 -8.94 14.85
N ALA A 31 -9.15 -8.38 15.03
CA ALA A 31 -8.77 -7.70 16.26
C ALA A 31 -9.52 -6.36 16.41
N VAL A 32 -9.71 -5.63 15.30
CA VAL A 32 -10.54 -4.41 15.27
C VAL A 32 -12.00 -4.71 15.57
N ASP A 33 -12.55 -5.78 14.97
CA ASP A 33 -13.92 -6.21 15.23
C ASP A 33 -14.13 -6.60 16.70
N ALA A 34 -13.12 -7.21 17.32
CA ALA A 34 -13.13 -7.56 18.73
C ALA A 34 -12.94 -6.36 19.66
N LEU A 35 -12.23 -5.31 19.24
CA LEU A 35 -12.05 -4.06 20.00
C LEU A 35 -13.31 -3.19 20.03
N ALA A 36 -14.06 -3.13 18.92
CA ALA A 36 -15.21 -2.24 18.77
C ALA A 36 -16.30 -2.30 19.87
N PRO A 37 -16.63 -3.48 20.46
CA PRO A 37 -17.59 -3.57 21.56
C PRO A 37 -16.98 -3.41 22.96
N LEU A 38 -15.66 -3.39 23.11
CA LEU A 38 -15.00 -3.36 24.41
C LEU A 38 -14.96 -1.95 25.01
N HIS A 39 -14.91 -1.89 26.33
CA HIS A 39 -14.58 -0.66 27.05
C HIS A 39 -13.06 -0.42 26.98
N PRO A 40 -12.57 0.83 26.85
CA PRO A 40 -11.13 1.12 26.78
C PRO A 40 -10.30 0.49 27.92
N ASP A 41 -10.85 0.46 29.14
CA ASP A 41 -10.23 -0.16 30.32
C ASP A 41 -10.30 -1.70 30.37
N ASP A 42 -10.88 -2.36 29.36
CA ASP A 42 -10.98 -3.82 29.35
C ASP A 42 -9.56 -4.43 29.20
N PRO A 43 -9.14 -5.37 30.06
CA PRO A 43 -7.83 -6.01 29.94
C PRO A 43 -7.65 -6.78 28.62
N GLN A 44 -8.72 -7.08 27.88
CA GLN A 44 -8.67 -7.66 26.55
C GLN A 44 -8.24 -6.67 25.45
N CYS A 45 -8.28 -5.36 25.71
CA CYS A 45 -7.88 -4.35 24.73
C CYS A 45 -6.39 -4.42 24.39
N GLU A 46 -5.51 -4.54 25.38
CA GLU A 46 -4.06 -4.53 25.15
C GLU A 46 -3.55 -5.65 24.23
N PRO A 47 -3.92 -6.95 24.40
CA PRO A 47 -3.50 -7.98 23.46
C PRO A 47 -4.05 -7.76 22.04
N LEU A 48 -5.24 -7.18 21.89
CA LEU A 48 -5.80 -6.84 20.58
C LEU A 48 -5.04 -5.67 19.94
N LEU A 49 -4.68 -4.65 20.72
CA LEU A 49 -3.84 -3.54 20.28
C LEU A 49 -2.45 -4.01 19.88
N GLN A 50 -1.89 -5.00 20.57
CA GLN A 50 -0.62 -5.59 20.17
C GLN A 50 -0.69 -6.23 18.78
N VAL A 51 -1.80 -6.94 18.45
CA VAL A 51 -2.01 -7.49 17.10
C VAL A 51 -2.03 -6.37 16.05
N LEU A 52 -2.63 -5.21 16.35
CA LEU A 52 -2.64 -4.08 15.43
C LEU A 52 -1.26 -3.45 15.26
N ARG A 53 -0.50 -3.29 16.34
CA ARG A 53 0.88 -2.80 16.30
C ARG A 53 1.79 -3.73 15.48
N ASP A 54 1.68 -5.04 15.70
CA ASP A 54 2.41 -6.05 14.94
C ASP A 54 2.02 -6.02 13.45
N GLY A 55 0.73 -5.86 13.16
CA GLY A 55 0.22 -5.66 11.81
C GLY A 55 0.79 -4.41 11.13
N LEU A 56 0.85 -3.27 11.84
CA LEU A 56 1.47 -2.04 11.34
C LEU A 56 2.97 -2.22 11.04
N THR A 57 3.71 -2.91 11.90
CA THR A 57 5.13 -3.22 11.66
C THR A 57 5.31 -4.13 10.44
N ALA A 58 4.46 -5.13 10.26
CA ALA A 58 4.53 -6.01 9.10
C ALA A 58 4.13 -5.28 7.80
N MET A 59 3.12 -4.40 7.84
CA MET A 59 2.76 -3.52 6.72
C MET A 59 3.90 -2.56 6.36
N GLU A 60 4.56 -1.95 7.35
CA GLU A 60 5.76 -1.13 7.14
C GLU A 60 6.86 -1.91 6.43
N GLY A 61 7.15 -3.16 6.84
CA GLY A 61 8.16 -3.98 6.17
C GLY A 61 7.86 -4.24 4.69
N HIS A 62 6.59 -4.28 4.27
CA HIS A 62 6.22 -4.34 2.86
C HIS A 62 6.42 -3.00 2.15
N THR A 63 6.02 -1.90 2.78
CA THR A 63 6.19 -0.54 2.25
C THR A 63 7.66 -0.16 2.10
N GLU A 64 8.52 -0.54 3.04
CA GLU A 64 9.97 -0.35 2.93
C GLU A 64 10.56 -1.09 1.73
N GLN A 65 10.11 -2.33 1.48
CA GLN A 65 10.53 -3.10 0.31
C GLN A 65 10.05 -2.47 -1.01
N MET A 66 8.86 -1.87 -1.02
CA MET A 66 8.34 -1.11 -2.16
C MET A 66 9.24 0.10 -2.44
N VAL A 67 9.59 0.88 -1.42
CA VAL A 67 10.47 2.04 -1.56
C VAL A 67 11.87 1.64 -2.02
N ASN A 68 12.45 0.60 -1.43
CA ASN A 68 13.76 0.07 -1.83
C ASN A 68 13.77 -0.37 -3.31
N MET A 69 12.66 -0.89 -3.80
CA MET A 69 12.52 -1.26 -5.20
C MET A 69 12.57 -0.04 -6.14
N LEU A 70 12.04 1.13 -5.75
CA LEU A 70 12.19 2.36 -6.55
C LEU A 70 13.67 2.76 -6.68
N TYR A 71 14.43 2.67 -5.58
CA TYR A 71 15.87 2.97 -5.58
C TYR A 71 16.68 1.98 -6.42
N GLU A 72 16.40 0.68 -6.32
CA GLU A 72 17.06 -0.35 -7.13
C GLU A 72 16.84 -0.08 -8.63
N VAL A 73 15.67 0.40 -8.99
CA VAL A 73 15.24 0.47 -10.39
C VAL A 73 15.68 1.77 -11.07
N ASP A 74 15.79 2.86 -10.33
CA ASP A 74 16.40 4.11 -10.82
C ASP A 74 17.88 3.88 -11.25
N VAL A 75 18.59 2.97 -10.58
CA VAL A 75 19.95 2.52 -10.96
C VAL A 75 19.95 1.72 -12.27
N TYR A 76 18.91 0.92 -12.53
CA TYR A 76 18.79 0.11 -13.75
C TYR A 76 18.24 0.89 -14.96
N LEU A 77 17.55 2.01 -14.74
CA LEU A 77 16.88 2.81 -15.77
C LEU A 77 17.56 4.16 -16.05
N ALA A 78 18.76 4.38 -15.50
CA ALA A 78 19.67 5.42 -15.97
C ALA A 78 19.78 5.38 -17.50
N PRO A 79 19.91 6.52 -18.22
CA PRO A 79 19.38 6.75 -19.58
C PRO A 79 20.03 5.95 -20.74
N SER A 80 20.77 4.89 -20.44
CA SER A 80 21.55 4.13 -21.39
C SER A 80 20.83 2.83 -21.77
N ALA A 81 20.23 2.87 -22.95
CA ALA A 81 20.04 1.72 -23.83
C ALA A 81 18.99 0.68 -23.40
N THR A 82 17.73 0.93 -23.71
CA THR A 82 16.97 0.00 -24.56
C THR A 82 15.78 0.73 -25.16
N GLN A 83 15.82 0.89 -26.48
CA GLN A 83 14.64 1.27 -27.27
C GLN A 83 13.49 0.34 -26.87
N SER A 84 12.36 0.95 -26.51
CA SER A 84 11.01 0.42 -26.46
C SER A 84 10.89 -0.99 -27.07
N ALA A 85 11.24 -2.02 -26.29
CA ALA A 85 11.03 -3.39 -26.72
C ALA A 85 9.54 -3.66 -26.55
N ALA A 86 8.81 -3.68 -27.67
CA ALA A 86 7.38 -3.98 -27.73
C ALA A 86 6.41 -2.93 -27.15
N GLY A 87 6.70 -1.63 -27.31
CA GLY A 87 5.72 -0.57 -27.03
C GLY A 87 5.48 -0.26 -25.55
N PHE A 88 6.28 -0.84 -24.64
CA PHE A 88 6.24 -0.50 -23.22
C PHE A 88 7.23 0.63 -22.92
N ASN A 89 6.72 1.71 -22.33
CA ASN A 89 7.53 2.81 -21.84
C ASN A 89 7.95 2.53 -20.38
N PRO A 90 9.24 2.22 -20.12
CA PRO A 90 9.70 1.92 -18.77
C PRO A 90 9.53 3.10 -17.82
N GLN A 91 9.61 4.34 -18.28
CA GLN A 91 9.41 5.53 -17.44
C GLN A 91 7.97 5.63 -16.94
N GLU A 92 7.01 5.30 -17.81
CA GLU A 92 5.59 5.31 -17.48
C GLU A 92 5.27 4.20 -16.48
N ALA A 93 5.79 2.99 -16.68
CA ALA A 93 5.67 1.89 -15.73
C ALA A 93 6.30 2.21 -14.37
N LEU A 94 7.40 2.97 -14.33
CA LEU A 94 7.97 3.45 -13.06
C LEU A 94 7.10 4.48 -12.38
N SER A 95 6.51 5.41 -13.14
CA SER A 95 5.59 6.39 -12.57
C SER A 95 4.41 5.68 -11.90
N HIS A 96 3.79 4.72 -12.59
CA HIS A 96 2.71 3.91 -12.03
C HIS A 96 3.11 3.18 -10.74
N VAL A 97 4.24 2.47 -10.76
CA VAL A 97 4.72 1.74 -9.58
C VAL A 97 5.04 2.71 -8.42
N SER A 98 5.58 3.88 -8.74
CA SER A 98 5.85 4.94 -7.76
C SER A 98 4.57 5.48 -7.13
N ASP A 99 3.56 5.83 -7.92
CA ASP A 99 2.30 6.39 -7.43
C ASP A 99 1.55 5.36 -6.56
N LEU A 100 1.54 4.10 -6.99
CA LEU A 100 1.04 2.99 -6.19
C LEU A 100 1.73 2.91 -4.82
N PHE A 101 3.06 2.99 -4.78
CA PHE A 101 3.81 2.88 -3.52
C PHE A 101 3.59 4.08 -2.60
N HIS A 102 3.45 5.29 -3.14
CA HIS A 102 3.06 6.46 -2.35
C HIS A 102 1.67 6.27 -1.71
N SER A 103 0.71 5.67 -2.43
CA SER A 103 -0.62 5.38 -1.85
C SER A 103 -0.54 4.41 -0.66
N TYR A 104 0.33 3.39 -0.72
CA TYR A 104 0.56 2.47 0.40
C TYR A 104 1.30 3.11 1.59
N GLN A 105 2.20 4.07 1.33
CA GLN A 105 2.82 4.88 2.39
C GLN A 105 1.81 5.78 3.10
N ALA A 106 0.96 6.46 2.33
CA ALA A 106 -0.10 7.31 2.86
C ALA A 106 -1.10 6.49 3.69
N GLU A 107 -1.48 5.30 3.20
CA GLU A 107 -2.37 4.40 3.92
C GLU A 107 -1.75 3.92 5.25
N LEU A 108 -0.46 3.55 5.24
CA LEU A 108 0.24 3.15 6.46
C LEU A 108 0.26 4.30 7.49
N LEU A 109 0.48 5.53 7.04
CA LEU A 109 0.44 6.71 7.89
C LEU A 109 -0.96 6.92 8.49
N ALA A 110 -2.01 6.90 7.67
CA ALA A 110 -3.39 7.05 8.12
C ALA A 110 -3.77 5.99 9.16
N LYS A 111 -3.30 4.74 9.01
CA LYS A 111 -3.54 3.67 9.99
C LYS A 111 -2.77 3.90 11.30
N ARG A 112 -1.55 4.44 11.24
CA ARG A 112 -0.79 4.82 12.45
C ARG A 112 -1.48 5.95 13.20
N GLU A 113 -1.96 6.95 12.48
CA GLU A 113 -2.71 8.07 13.05
C GLU A 113 -4.00 7.58 13.71
N ALA A 114 -4.79 6.75 13.03
CA ALA A 114 -6.00 6.16 13.60
C ALA A 114 -5.72 5.36 14.89
N LEU A 115 -4.63 4.60 14.96
CA LEU A 115 -4.24 3.90 16.18
C LEU A 115 -3.85 4.87 17.29
N ALA A 116 -3.09 5.91 16.95
CA ALA A 116 -2.67 6.93 17.91
C ALA A 116 -3.89 7.64 18.51
N ASP A 117 -4.79 8.14 17.65
CA ASP A 117 -6.04 8.80 18.04
C ASP A 117 -6.89 7.91 18.95
N TYR A 118 -6.98 6.61 18.64
CA TYR A 118 -7.69 5.66 19.48
C TYR A 118 -7.03 5.52 20.86
N THR A 119 -5.70 5.34 20.91
CA THR A 119 -4.97 5.17 22.19
C THR A 119 -4.91 6.44 23.04
N CYS A 120 -5.05 7.61 22.43
CA CYS A 120 -5.16 8.90 23.10
C CYS A 120 -6.60 9.24 23.51
N GLU A 121 -7.57 8.36 23.23
CA GLU A 121 -8.99 8.57 23.49
C GLU A 121 -9.61 9.75 22.71
N ASP A 122 -8.98 10.17 21.61
CA ASP A 122 -9.46 11.26 20.75
C ASP A 122 -10.63 10.82 19.86
N ILE A 123 -10.73 9.51 19.58
CA ILE A 123 -11.81 8.89 18.82
C ILE A 123 -12.45 7.71 19.57
N THR A 124 -13.73 7.47 19.30
CA THR A 124 -14.46 6.32 19.85
C THR A 124 -14.01 5.00 19.20
N PRO A 125 -14.19 3.84 19.87
CA PRO A 125 -13.91 2.53 19.28
C PRO A 125 -14.63 2.28 17.95
N GLN A 126 -15.85 2.80 17.79
CA GLN A 126 -16.62 2.66 16.54
C GLN A 126 -16.05 3.52 15.41
N GLN A 127 -15.59 4.75 15.72
CA GLN A 127 -14.90 5.60 14.75
C GLN A 127 -13.57 4.98 14.32
N PHE A 128 -12.78 4.49 15.28
CA PHE A 128 -11.55 3.76 15.00
C PHE A 128 -11.81 2.57 14.09
N ALA A 129 -12.77 1.71 14.43
CA ALA A 129 -13.10 0.53 13.63
C ALA A 129 -13.64 0.89 12.24
N ALA A 130 -14.32 2.03 12.08
CA ALA A 130 -14.75 2.50 10.76
C ALA A 130 -13.55 2.95 9.91
N GLN A 131 -12.65 3.77 10.47
CA GLN A 131 -11.46 4.27 9.78
C GLN A 131 -10.45 3.15 9.45
N TRP A 132 -10.34 2.14 10.31
CA TRP A 132 -9.43 1.03 10.06
C TRP A 132 -9.93 0.09 8.96
N ARG A 133 -11.25 -0.07 8.80
CA ARG A 133 -11.84 -0.99 7.79
C ARG A 133 -11.77 -0.48 6.35
N THR A 134 -11.34 0.75 6.14
CA THR A 134 -11.15 1.31 4.79
C THR A 134 -9.68 1.25 4.39
N LEU A 135 -9.44 1.32 3.08
CA LEU A 135 -8.11 1.54 2.48
C LEU A 135 -8.24 2.73 1.52
N ASP A 136 -8.65 3.88 2.06
CA ASP A 136 -9.10 5.01 1.26
C ASP A 136 -7.97 5.60 0.41
N GLU A 137 -6.74 5.65 0.92
CA GLU A 137 -5.58 6.19 0.19
C GLU A 137 -5.19 5.26 -0.97
N VAL A 138 -5.18 3.94 -0.72
CA VAL A 138 -4.92 2.95 -1.78
C VAL A 138 -6.04 2.95 -2.83
N GLN A 139 -7.29 3.10 -2.42
CA GLN A 139 -8.42 3.16 -3.35
C GLN A 139 -8.43 4.47 -4.15
N ALA A 140 -8.04 5.59 -3.55
CA ALA A 140 -7.87 6.86 -4.23
C ALA A 140 -6.75 6.78 -5.27
N GLY A 141 -5.59 6.24 -4.90
CA GLY A 141 -4.46 6.02 -5.81
C GLY A 141 -4.87 5.17 -7.02
N ARG A 142 -5.50 4.02 -6.80
CA ARG A 142 -5.96 3.14 -7.89
C ARG A 142 -7.01 3.76 -8.80
N LYS A 143 -7.89 4.63 -8.26
CA LYS A 143 -8.88 5.35 -9.08
C LYS A 143 -8.20 6.39 -9.96
N GLN A 144 -7.28 7.17 -9.39
CA GLN A 144 -6.50 8.14 -10.14
C GLN A 144 -5.73 7.45 -11.28
N GLU A 145 -5.08 6.31 -11.00
CA GLU A 145 -4.42 5.52 -12.04
C GLU A 145 -5.37 5.09 -13.16
N MET A 146 -6.58 4.65 -12.82
CA MET A 146 -7.56 4.21 -13.82
C MET A 146 -8.07 5.36 -14.68
N ASP A 147 -8.23 6.55 -14.10
CA ASP A 147 -8.62 7.77 -14.81
C ASP A 147 -7.50 8.26 -15.73
N ASP A 148 -6.25 8.27 -15.27
CA ASP A 148 -5.07 8.64 -16.07
C ASP A 148 -4.89 7.70 -17.28
N LEU A 149 -5.10 6.39 -17.08
CA LEU A 149 -5.08 5.39 -18.17
C LEU A 149 -6.22 5.61 -19.17
N ALA A 150 -7.42 5.98 -18.69
CA ALA A 150 -8.55 6.26 -19.56
C ALA A 150 -8.31 7.52 -20.42
N ASP A 151 -7.72 8.56 -19.84
CA ASP A 151 -7.38 9.81 -20.53
C ASP A 151 -6.29 9.59 -21.60
N LEU A 152 -5.29 8.77 -21.31
CA LEU A 152 -4.27 8.39 -22.30
C LEU A 152 -4.89 7.63 -23.47
N LEU A 153 -5.74 6.64 -23.22
CA LEU A 153 -6.43 5.90 -24.28
C LEU A 153 -7.35 6.79 -25.11
N ALA A 154 -8.01 7.77 -24.50
CA ALA A 154 -8.85 8.74 -25.19
C ALA A 154 -8.05 9.69 -26.10
N GLN A 155 -6.78 9.96 -25.79
CA GLN A 155 -5.89 10.76 -26.66
C GLN A 155 -5.38 9.99 -27.88
N PHE A 156 -5.44 8.66 -27.87
CA PHE A 156 -5.04 7.81 -28.99
C PHE A 156 -6.21 7.38 -29.92
N GLY A 157 -7.46 7.65 -29.54
CA GLY A 157 -8.67 7.33 -30.32
C GLY A 157 -9.26 8.52 -31.06
#